data_AF-A0A5C7J679-F1
#
_entry.id   AF-A0A5C7J679-F1
#
_cell.length_a   1.000
_cell.length_b   1.000
_cell.length_c   1.000
_cell.angle_alpha   90.00
_cell.angle_beta   90.00
_cell.angle_gamma   90.00
#
_symmetry.space_group_name_H-M   'P 1'
#
loop_
_entity.id
_entity.type
_entity.pdbx_description
1 polymer ?
#
loop_
_entity_poly.entity_id
_entity_poly.type
_entity_poly.pdbx_seq_one_letter_code
_entity_poly.pdbx_strand_id
1 'polypeptide(L)'
;HLQTVSSAHKLVDEIAPKLGGRDSGHLRIEKTTNRRGDNAQMARVSFVDDLKEAPVAKPAASKAPAKKAPAAKTTKKTPAKEAK
;
A
#
# COMPACT_ATOMS: atom_id res chain seq x y z
N HIS A 1 10.32 -21.27 -2.99
CA HIS A 1 10.62 -22.62 -2.49
C HIS A 1 11.13 -22.49 -1.06
N LEU A 2 10.50 -23.18 -0.10
CA LEU A 2 10.91 -23.17 1.30
C LEU A 2 11.74 -24.42 1.58
N GLN A 3 12.98 -24.22 2.01
CA GLN A 3 13.93 -25.32 2.19
C GLN A 3 13.77 -26.04 3.54
N THR A 4 13.09 -25.42 4.52
CA THR A 4 12.88 -26.02 5.84
C THR A 4 11.42 -25.94 6.27
N VAL A 5 10.99 -26.96 7.04
CA VAL A 5 9.64 -27.05 7.61
C VAL A 5 9.41 -25.92 8.61
N SER A 6 10.42 -25.55 9.41
CA SER A 6 10.33 -24.42 10.34
C SER A 6 10.05 -23.09 9.64
N SER A 7 10.65 -22.83 8.48
CA SER A 7 10.35 -21.63 7.70
C SER A 7 8.92 -21.62 7.17
N ALA A 8 8.37 -22.78 6.81
CA ALA A 8 6.98 -22.90 6.38
C ALA A 8 6.00 -22.59 7.52
N HIS A 9 6.23 -23.16 8.71
CA HIS A 9 5.42 -22.87 9.90
C HIS A 9 5.44 -21.39 10.24
N LYS A 10 6.62 -20.76 10.32
CA LYS A 10 6.72 -19.32 10.60
C LYS A 10 5.95 -18.47 9.60
N LEU A 11 5.99 -18.83 8.31
CA LEU A 11 5.29 -18.06 7.28
C LEU A 11 3.77 -18.22 7.37
N VAL A 12 3.29 -19.45 7.53
CA VAL A 12 1.85 -19.74 7.49
C VAL A 12 1.17 -19.42 8.82
N ASP A 13 1.80 -19.78 9.93
CA ASP A 13 1.17 -19.69 11.26
C ASP A 13 1.34 -18.29 11.87
N GLU A 14 2.50 -17.65 11.68
CA GLU A 14 2.80 -16.35 12.33
C GLU A 14 2.67 -15.14 11.40
N ILE A 15 3.14 -15.25 10.14
CA ILE A 15 3.25 -14.10 9.24
C ILE A 15 1.98 -13.89 8.41
N ALA A 16 1.38 -14.96 7.86
CA ALA A 16 0.21 -14.85 7.00
C ALA A 16 -1.02 -14.19 7.66
N PRO A 17 -1.37 -14.50 8.93
CA PRO A 17 -2.51 -13.85 9.58
C PRO A 17 -2.31 -12.34 9.78
N LYS A 18 -1.07 -11.91 10.02
CA LYS A 18 -0.72 -10.50 10.24
C LYS A 18 -0.76 -9.67 8.95
N LEU A 19 -0.56 -10.32 7.79
CA LEU A 19 -0.59 -9.67 6.48
C LEU A 19 -2.01 -9.60 5.87
N GLY A 20 -3.03 -10.20 6.50
CA GLY A 20 -4.39 -10.28 5.96
C GLY A 20 -5.13 -8.94 5.84
N GLY A 21 -4.59 -7.84 6.39
CA GLY A 21 -5.18 -6.49 6.27
C GLY A 21 -4.93 -5.80 4.93
N ARG A 22 -4.27 -6.48 3.98
CA ARG A 22 -3.80 -5.97 2.69
C ARG A 22 -3.86 -7.08 1.63
N ASP A 23 -4.35 -6.76 0.43
CA ASP A 23 -4.48 -7.77 -0.65
C ASP A 23 -3.18 -8.00 -1.44
N SER A 24 -2.27 -7.01 -1.47
CA SER A 24 -1.01 -7.08 -2.23
C SER A 24 0.03 -6.07 -1.73
N GLY A 25 1.30 -6.26 -2.12
CA GLY A 25 2.36 -5.27 -1.85
C GLY A 25 2.83 -5.26 -0.40
N HIS A 26 3.09 -6.43 0.18
CA HIS A 26 3.50 -6.58 1.59
C HIS A 26 4.95 -6.17 1.86
N LEU A 27 5.76 -5.95 0.82
CA LEU A 27 7.18 -5.63 0.92
C LEU A 27 7.49 -4.25 0.35
N ARG A 28 8.44 -3.55 0.99
CA ARG A 28 9.05 -2.31 0.54
C ARG A 28 10.54 -2.55 0.27
N ILE A 29 11.05 -1.88 -0.76
CA ILE A 29 12.47 -1.89 -1.11
C ILE A 29 13.02 -0.47 -0.97
N GLU A 30 14.10 -0.32 -0.20
CA GLU A 30 14.84 0.93 -0.05
C GLU A 30 16.25 0.75 -0.61
N LYS A 31 16.64 1.59 -1.58
CA LYS A 31 17.99 1.57 -2.14
C LYS A 31 18.97 2.09 -1.09
N THR A 32 20.04 1.36 -0.88
CA THR A 32 21.11 1.74 0.04
C THR A 32 22.38 2.09 -0.75
N THR A 33 23.43 2.52 -0.04
CA THR A 33 24.74 2.76 -0.64
C THR A 33 25.32 1.52 -1.31
N ASN A 34 26.25 1.73 -2.22
CA ASN A 34 26.95 0.65 -2.90
C ASN A 34 27.91 -0.06 -1.94
N ARG A 35 28.03 -1.38 -2.10
CA ARG A 35 28.92 -2.20 -1.29
C ARG A 35 30.38 -1.85 -1.59
N ARG A 36 31.16 -1.70 -0.52
CA ARG A 36 32.59 -1.36 -0.62
C ARG A 36 33.37 -2.55 -1.16
N GLY A 37 34.21 -2.32 -2.17
CA GLY A 37 35.13 -3.31 -2.74
C GLY A 37 34.70 -3.83 -4.12
N ASP A 38 33.40 -3.92 -4.39
CA ASP A 38 32.85 -4.40 -5.67
C ASP A 38 31.81 -3.45 -6.28
N ASN A 39 31.53 -2.33 -5.61
CA ASN A 39 30.56 -1.31 -6.04
C ASN A 39 29.14 -1.89 -6.31
N ALA A 40 28.78 -3.00 -5.66
CA ALA A 40 27.48 -3.63 -5.87
C ALA A 40 26.35 -2.73 -5.35
N GLN A 41 25.31 -2.50 -6.15
CA GLN A 41 24.13 -1.76 -5.72
C GLN A 41 23.34 -2.60 -4.70
N MET A 42 23.15 -2.05 -3.51
CA MET A 42 22.46 -2.74 -2.42
C MET A 42 21.06 -2.15 -2.22
N ALA A 43 20.15 -2.98 -1.70
CA ALA A 43 18.85 -2.54 -1.26
C ALA A 43 18.43 -3.32 -0.02
N ARG A 44 17.65 -2.66 0.84
CA ARG A 44 17.00 -3.28 2.00
C ARG A 44 15.57 -3.63 1.63
N VAL A 45 15.15 -4.85 1.95
CA VAL A 45 13.76 -5.31 1.82
C VAL A 45 13.14 -5.41 3.21
N SER A 46 11.98 -4.79 3.41
CA SER A 46 11.23 -4.82 4.67
C SER A 46 9.75 -5.06 4.44
N PHE A 47 9.02 -5.50 5.46
CA PHE A 47 7.57 -5.51 5.41
C PHE A 47 7.03 -4.07 5.45
N VAL A 48 5.91 -3.84 4.77
CA VAL A 48 5.18 -2.56 4.82
C VAL A 48 4.45 -2.41 6.15
N ASP A 49 3.81 -3.49 6.58
CA ASP A 49 3.05 -3.54 7.82
C ASP A 49 3.97 -4.02 8.97
N ASP A 50 3.83 -3.45 10.17
CA ASP A 50 4.66 -3.84 11.30
C ASP A 50 4.17 -5.15 11.91
N LEU A 51 4.91 -6.24 11.67
CA LEU A 51 4.56 -7.59 12.14
C LEU A 51 4.80 -7.79 13.65
N LYS A 52 5.24 -6.76 14.37
CA LYS A 52 5.44 -6.78 15.82
C LYS A 52 4.17 -6.47 16.62
N GLU A 53 3.24 -5.72 16.06
CA GLU A 53 2.00 -5.36 16.75
C GLU A 53 0.90 -6.39 16.43
N ALA A 54 0.09 -6.70 17.45
CA ALA A 54 -1.06 -7.58 17.34
C ALA A 54 -2.00 -7.09 16.22
N PRO A 55 -2.78 -7.99 15.58
CA PRO A 55 -3.64 -7.60 14.47
C PRO A 55 -4.65 -6.55 14.94
N VAL A 56 -4.43 -5.29 14.56
CA VAL A 56 -5.44 -4.25 14.67
C VAL A 56 -6.52 -4.63 13.67
N ALA A 57 -7.57 -5.27 14.18
CA ALA A 57 -8.78 -5.51 13.42
C ALA A 57 -9.26 -4.18 12.86
N LYS A 58 -9.15 -4.00 11.53
CA LYS A 58 -9.84 -2.90 10.85
C LYS A 58 -11.34 -3.14 11.05
N PRO A 59 -12.09 -2.21 11.66
CA PRO A 59 -13.53 -2.31 11.69
C PRO A 59 -14.05 -2.27 10.25
N ALA A 60 -14.75 -3.34 9.85
CA ALA A 60 -15.55 -3.35 8.64
C ALA A 60 -16.81 -2.50 8.88
N ALA A 61 -16.81 -1.27 8.36
CA ALA A 61 -18.01 -0.46 8.10
C ALA A 61 -17.62 0.62 7.10
N SER A 62 -18.33 0.91 6.02
CA SER A 62 -19.57 0.38 5.46
C SER A 62 -19.63 0.94 4.04
N LYS A 63 -19.92 0.09 3.04
CA LYS A 63 -20.45 0.57 1.77
C LYS A 63 -21.83 1.16 2.06
N ALA A 64 -21.95 2.49 2.05
CA ALA A 64 -23.22 3.17 1.89
C ALA A 64 -23.32 3.66 0.42
N PRO A 65 -24.24 3.10 -0.39
CA PRO A 65 -24.53 3.60 -1.73
C PRO A 65 -25.55 4.74 -1.62
N ALA A 66 -25.11 5.99 -1.77
CA ALA A 66 -26.02 7.13 -1.85
C ALA A 66 -26.19 7.61 -3.30
N LYS A 67 -27.15 6.96 -3.97
CA LYS A 67 -28.22 7.56 -4.80
C LYS A 67 -27.89 8.80 -5.66
N LYS A 68 -28.04 8.61 -6.98
CA LYS A 68 -28.42 9.60 -7.99
C LYS A 68 -29.52 10.57 -7.49
N ALA A 69 -29.37 11.88 -7.76
CA ALA A 69 -30.42 12.70 -8.40
C ALA A 69 -29.88 14.10 -8.80
N PRO A 70 -30.46 14.75 -9.84
CA PRO A 70 -29.83 15.81 -10.66
C PRO A 70 -30.43 17.22 -10.46
N ALA A 71 -29.66 18.27 -10.78
CA ALA A 71 -30.14 19.61 -11.17
C ALA A 71 -28.96 20.34 -11.86
N ALA A 72 -28.83 20.39 -13.19
CA ALA A 72 -29.59 21.18 -14.17
C ALA A 72 -29.56 22.70 -13.91
N LYS A 73 -28.80 23.40 -14.79
CA LYS A 73 -29.01 24.77 -15.32
C LYS A 73 -28.72 25.89 -14.30
N THR A 74 -28.01 27.00 -14.55
CA THR A 74 -27.72 27.86 -15.73
C THR A 74 -26.87 29.02 -15.13
N THR A 75 -25.89 29.69 -15.74
CA THR A 75 -25.94 30.53 -16.95
C THR A 75 -24.55 31.17 -17.21
N LYS A 76 -24.19 31.22 -18.51
CA LYS A 76 -23.59 32.34 -19.28
C LYS A 76 -22.09 32.75 -19.14
N LYS A 77 -21.42 32.53 -20.28
CA LYS A 77 -20.59 33.47 -21.10
C LYS A 77 -19.14 33.80 -20.67
N THR A 78 -18.21 33.10 -21.32
CA THR A 78 -17.01 33.55 -22.08
C THR A 78 -17.22 34.91 -22.80
N PRO A 79 -16.21 35.72 -23.24
CA PRO A 79 -14.72 35.56 -23.25
C PRO A 79 -13.87 36.78 -22.78
N ALA A 80 -12.56 36.55 -22.83
CA ALA A 80 -11.37 37.41 -22.78
C ALA A 80 -11.39 38.81 -23.47
N LYS A 81 -10.60 39.74 -22.88
CA LYS A 81 -9.81 40.84 -23.49
C LYS A 81 -8.83 41.40 -22.41
N GLU A 82 -7.52 41.13 -22.44
CA GLU A 82 -6.41 41.82 -23.13
C GLU A 82 -5.83 43.06 -22.40
N ALA A 83 -4.48 43.08 -22.34
CA ALA A 83 -3.55 44.21 -22.19
C ALA A 83 -3.46 45.01 -20.87
N LYS A 84 -2.33 44.81 -20.18
CA LYS A 84 -1.34 45.87 -19.93
C LYS A 84 0.07 45.28 -19.96
#